data_AF-A0A645H7N2-F1
#
_entry.id   AF-A0A645H7N2-F1
#
_cell.length_a   1.000
_cell.length_b   1.000
_cell.length_c   1.000
_cell.angle_alpha   90.00
_cell.angle_beta   90.00
_cell.angle_gamma   90.00
#
_symmetry.space_group_name_H-M   'P 1'
#
loop_
_entity.id
_entity.type
_entity.pdbx_description
1 polymer ?
#
loop_
_entity_poly.entity_id
_entity_poly.type
_entity_poly.pdbx_seq_one_letter_code
_entity_poly.pdbx_strand_id
1 'polypeptide(L)'
;MLALLELIYRGDNVDGEYSARMLEILKKQQVTGRLQLYLPEEITVAHKTGDLDLLEHDVGIMHLPQCTCILCVLTHRTLSNKEGREIIGKIAKLVYDSYSAP
;
A
#
# COMPACT_ATOMS: atom_id res chain seq x y z
N MET A 1 -4.37 11.58 1.76
CA MET A 1 -4.28 10.12 2.01
C MET A 1 -3.03 9.75 2.80
N LEU A 2 -1.81 10.08 2.36
CA LEU A 2 -0.58 9.75 3.10
C LEU A 2 -0.62 10.24 4.56
N ALA A 3 -1.02 11.50 4.80
CA ALA A 3 -1.11 12.07 6.14
C ALA A 3 -1.98 11.27 7.11
N LEU A 4 -3.10 10.71 6.65
CA LEU A 4 -3.97 9.88 7.50
C LEU A 4 -3.30 8.53 7.83
N LEU A 5 -2.64 7.89 6.86
CA LEU A 5 -1.89 6.66 7.14
C LEU A 5 -0.70 6.91 8.06
N GLU A 6 -0.07 8.08 7.96
CA GLU A 6 0.99 8.49 8.88
C GLU A 6 0.44 8.65 10.31
N LEU A 7 -0.70 9.30 10.49
CA LEU A 7 -1.37 9.40 11.80
C LEU A 7 -1.73 8.01 12.35
N ILE A 8 -2.28 7.12 11.52
CA ILE A 8 -2.59 5.73 11.92
C ILE A 8 -1.31 5.00 12.33
N TYR A 9 -0.23 5.14 11.56
CA TYR A 9 1.04 4.48 11.84
C TYR A 9 1.68 4.99 13.15
N ARG A 10 1.64 6.29 13.41
CA ARG A 10 2.18 6.91 14.63
C ARG A 10 1.33 6.63 15.87
N GLY A 11 0.06 6.24 15.70
CA GLY A 11 -0.88 6.08 16.80
C GLY A 11 -1.65 7.36 17.16
N ASP A 12 -1.55 8.40 16.31
CA ASP A 12 -1.97 9.77 16.60
C ASP A 12 -3.30 10.15 15.92
N ASN A 13 -3.97 9.23 15.22
CA ASN A 13 -5.20 9.58 14.51
C ASN A 13 -6.35 9.93 15.48
N VAL A 14 -7.04 8.93 16.04
CA VAL A 14 -8.08 9.14 17.06
C VAL A 14 -7.45 9.01 18.45
N ASP A 15 -6.81 7.86 18.68
CA ASP A 15 -5.90 7.54 19.77
C ASP A 15 -5.08 6.30 19.37
N GLY A 16 -4.23 5.81 20.28
CA GLY A 16 -3.41 4.63 20.05
C GLY A 16 -4.22 3.34 19.89
N GLU A 17 -5.34 3.17 20.60
CA GLU A 17 -6.18 1.96 20.54
C GLU A 17 -6.86 1.84 19.17
N TYR A 18 -7.54 2.90 18.73
CA TYR A 18 -8.22 2.91 17.45
C TYR A 18 -7.24 2.89 16.28
N SER A 19 -6.09 3.56 16.40
CA SER A 19 -5.04 3.51 15.37
C SER A 19 -4.48 2.09 15.21
N ALA A 20 -4.24 1.38 16.31
CA ALA A 20 -3.85 -0.04 16.25
C ALA A 20 -4.94 -0.89 15.58
N ARG A 21 -6.23 -0.70 15.93
CA ARG A 21 -7.34 -1.41 15.28
C ARG A 21 -7.44 -1.11 13.78
N MET A 22 -7.27 0.15 13.38
CA MET A 22 -7.25 0.56 11.97
C MET A 22 -6.12 -0.14 11.21
N LEU A 23 -4.92 -0.16 11.78
CA LEU A 23 -3.76 -0.82 11.19
C LEU A 23 -4.00 -2.33 11.02
N GLU A 24 -4.56 -3.00 12.02
CA GLU A 24 -4.87 -4.43 11.95
C GLU A 24 -5.94 -4.76 10.91
N ILE A 25 -6.92 -3.88 10.69
CA ILE A 25 -7.90 -4.03 9.60
C ILE A 25 -7.20 -3.89 8.24
N LEU A 26 -6.34 -2.88 8.08
CA LEU A 26 -5.61 -2.62 6.83
C LEU A 26 -4.65 -3.77 6.46
N LYS A 27 -4.02 -4.43 7.44
CA LYS A 27 -3.18 -5.62 7.23
C LYS A 27 -3.97 -6.84 6.73
N LYS A 28 -5.28 -6.88 6.98
CA LYS A 28 -6.18 -8.01 6.62
C LYS A 28 -6.95 -7.76 5.32
N GLN A 29 -6.51 -6.81 4.50
CA GLN A 29 -7.12 -6.54 3.21
C GLN A 29 -7.12 -7.80 2.33
N GLN A 30 -8.28 -8.11 1.74
CA GLN A 30 -8.47 -9.33 0.95
C GLN A 30 -8.27 -9.10 -0.55
N VAL A 31 -8.43 -7.87 -1.02
CA VAL A 31 -8.25 -7.54 -2.44
C VAL A 31 -6.76 -7.27 -2.71
N THR A 32 -6.04 -8.33 -3.04
CA THR A 32 -4.59 -8.31 -3.31
C THR A 32 -4.27 -8.00 -4.79
N GLY A 33 -3.00 -8.09 -5.18
CA GLY A 33 -2.56 -7.96 -6.58
C GLY A 33 -2.33 -6.53 -7.04
N ARG A 34 -2.00 -5.60 -6.12
CA ARG A 34 -1.65 -4.21 -6.40
C ARG A 34 -0.28 -3.87 -5.82
N LEU A 35 -0.19 -3.19 -4.67
CA LEU A 35 1.10 -2.88 -4.04
C LEU A 35 1.92 -4.16 -3.77
N GLN A 36 1.27 -5.27 -3.47
CA GLN A 36 1.91 -6.56 -3.18
C GLN A 36 2.35 -7.34 -4.43
N LEU A 37 1.91 -6.94 -5.63
CA LEU A 37 1.91 -7.81 -6.81
C LEU A 37 3.28 -8.40 -7.17
N TYR A 38 4.35 -7.65 -6.91
CA TYR A 38 5.73 -8.07 -7.19
C TYR A 38 6.65 -7.96 -5.96
N LEU A 39 6.06 -7.92 -4.77
CA LEU A 39 6.81 -7.95 -3.52
C LEU A 39 6.93 -9.40 -3.03
N PRO A 40 7.99 -9.73 -2.27
CA PRO A 40 8.05 -11.00 -1.56
C PRO A 40 6.87 -11.16 -0.59
N GLU A 41 6.41 -12.39 -0.37
CA GLU A 41 5.23 -12.69 0.45
C GLU A 41 5.42 -12.31 1.92
N GLU A 42 6.66 -12.27 2.41
CA GLU A 42 7.01 -11.84 3.77
C GLU A 42 6.79 -10.33 4.01
N ILE A 43 6.70 -9.52 2.94
CA ILE A 43 6.51 -8.08 3.07
C ILE A 43 5.05 -7.80 3.44
N THR A 44 4.85 -7.42 4.70
CA THR A 44 3.54 -6.99 5.17
C THR A 44 3.21 -5.61 4.62
N VAL A 45 2.04 -5.51 3.99
CA VAL A 45 1.51 -4.25 3.45
C VAL A 45 0.12 -4.00 4.02
N ALA A 46 0.01 -3.03 4.92
CA ALA A 46 -1.27 -2.58 5.47
C ALA A 46 -1.88 -1.54 4.54
N HIS A 47 -2.94 -1.88 3.81
CA HIS A 47 -3.38 -1.07 2.67
C HIS A 47 -4.88 -0.99 2.42
N LYS A 48 -5.25 -0.04 1.58
CA LYS A 48 -6.61 0.15 1.08
C LYS A 48 -6.59 0.36 -0.43
N THR A 49 -7.31 -0.52 -1.11
CA THR A 49 -7.54 -0.46 -2.56
C THR A 49 -8.73 0.44 -2.90
N GLY A 50 -8.78 0.93 -4.13
CA GLY A 50 -9.96 1.56 -4.70
C GLY A 50 -9.95 1.39 -6.21
N ASP A 51 -11.07 0.97 -6.78
CA ASP A 51 -11.14 0.69 -8.21
C ASP A 51 -12.53 0.97 -8.79
N LEU A 52 -12.53 1.27 -10.10
CA LEU A 52 -13.68 1.35 -11.00
C LEU A 52 -13.22 0.76 -12.35
N ASP A 53 -14.11 0.68 -13.33
CA ASP A 53 -13.72 0.28 -14.69
C ASP A 53 -12.59 1.19 -15.21
N LEU A 54 -11.49 0.58 -15.64
CA LEU A 54 -10.31 1.26 -16.18
C LEU A 54 -9.61 2.23 -15.20
N LEU A 55 -9.84 2.05 -13.89
CA LEU A 55 -9.27 2.87 -12.82
C LEU A 55 -8.83 2.00 -11.64
N GLU A 56 -7.57 2.13 -11.23
CA GLU A 56 -7.01 1.36 -10.11
C GLU A 56 -6.20 2.27 -9.17
N HIS A 57 -6.42 2.11 -7.88
CA HIS A 57 -5.74 2.83 -6.82
C HIS A 57 -5.36 1.88 -5.69
N ASP A 58 -4.22 2.16 -5.06
CA ASP A 58 -3.85 1.51 -3.81
C ASP A 58 -2.96 2.42 -2.98
N VAL A 59 -3.17 2.39 -1.68
CA VAL A 59 -2.38 3.13 -0.72
C VAL A 59 -2.10 2.26 0.49
N GLY A 60 -0.86 2.25 0.96
CA GLY A 60 -0.51 1.39 2.09
C GLY A 60 0.77 1.77 2.82
N ILE A 61 0.91 1.18 4.00
CA ILE A 61 2.12 1.16 4.81
C ILE A 61 2.84 -0.16 4.50
N MET A 62 4.02 -0.06 3.89
CA MET A 62 4.88 -1.19 3.53
C MET A 62 5.95 -1.36 4.60
N HIS A 63 5.94 -2.51 5.27
CA HIS A 63 6.94 -2.88 6.27
C HIS A 63 8.09 -3.60 5.58
N LEU A 64 9.11 -2.83 5.16
CA LEU A 64 10.29 -3.34 4.49
C LEU A 64 11.35 -3.78 5.52
N PRO A 65 12.37 -4.57 5.12
CA PRO A 65 13.36 -5.06 6.07
C PRO A 65 14.17 -3.94 6.76
N GLN A 66 14.48 -2.86 6.04
CA GLN A 66 15.31 -1.75 6.52
C GLN A 66 14.52 -0.53 6.99
N CYS A 67 13.28 -0.37 6.52
CA CYS A 67 12.47 0.81 6.83
C CYS A 67 10.96 0.51 6.72
N THR A 68 10.14 1.43 7.22
CA THR A 68 8.71 1.44 6.91
C THR A 68 8.42 2.60 5.96
N CYS A 69 7.73 2.33 4.87
CA CYS A 69 7.38 3.31 3.85
C CYS A 69 5.85 3.45 3.73
N ILE A 70 5.36 4.68 3.49
CA ILE A 70 3.96 4.92 3.12
C ILE A 70 3.94 5.26 1.63
N LEU A 71 3.24 4.46 0.84
CA LEU A 71 3.15 4.61 -0.61
C LEU A 71 1.70 4.75 -1.05
N CYS A 72 1.44 5.73 -1.91
CA CYS A 72 0.13 6.00 -2.51
C CYS A 72 0.27 6.06 -4.02
N VAL A 73 -0.36 5.12 -4.72
CA VAL A 73 -0.37 5.10 -6.18
C VAL A 73 -1.80 5.27 -6.67
N LEU A 74 -2.04 6.37 -7.37
CA LEU A 74 -3.31 6.68 -8.00
C LEU A 74 -3.12 6.67 -9.52
N THR A 75 -3.72 5.71 -10.21
CA THR A 75 -3.68 5.65 -11.67
C THR A 75 -4.86 6.42 -12.27
N HIS A 76 -4.73 6.85 -13.52
CA HIS A 76 -5.84 7.39 -14.29
C HIS A 76 -5.65 7.02 -15.75
N ARG A 77 -6.75 6.91 -16.51
CA ARG A 77 -6.73 6.61 -17.96
C ARG A 77 -5.96 5.33 -18.31
N THR A 78 -6.12 4.28 -17.51
CA THR A 78 -5.56 2.97 -17.85
C THR A 78 -6.39 2.32 -18.97
N LEU A 79 -5.75 1.53 -19.82
CA LEU A 79 -6.38 0.76 -20.89
C LEU A 79 -7.15 -0.46 -20.34
N SER A 80 -6.79 -0.91 -19.14
CA SER A 80 -7.50 -1.97 -18.42
C SER A 80 -7.16 -1.93 -16.92
N ASN A 81 -8.03 -2.49 -16.08
CA ASN A 81 -7.74 -2.71 -14.66
C ASN A 81 -6.47 -3.57 -14.44
N LYS A 82 -6.19 -4.53 -15.34
CA LYS A 82 -4.95 -5.32 -15.29
C LYS A 82 -3.73 -4.41 -15.40
N GLU A 83 -3.71 -3.51 -16.39
CA GLU A 83 -2.62 -2.56 -16.57
C GLU A 83 -2.46 -1.66 -15.34
N GLY A 84 -3.57 -1.13 -14.79
CA GLY A 84 -3.53 -0.32 -13.58
C GLY A 84 -2.90 -1.04 -12.39
N ARG A 85 -3.27 -2.31 -12.15
CA ARG A 85 -2.68 -3.16 -11.10
C ARG A 85 -1.19 -3.40 -11.32
N GLU A 86 -0.78 -3.68 -12.57
CA GLU A 86 0.62 -3.88 -12.92
C GLU A 86 1.46 -2.60 -12.74
N ILE A 87 0.92 -1.42 -13.08
CA ILE A 87 1.58 -0.13 -12.85
C ILE A 87 1.81 0.07 -11.35
N ILE A 88 0.79 -0.14 -10.52
CA ILE A 88 0.90 -0.02 -9.06
C ILE A 88 1.96 -0.97 -8.52
N GLY A 89 1.92 -2.25 -8.93
CA GLY A 89 2.90 -3.24 -8.50
C GLY A 89 4.33 -2.90 -8.91
N LYS A 90 4.54 -2.42 -10.14
CA LYS A 90 5.87 -2.02 -10.63
C LYS A 90 6.43 -0.86 -9.82
N ILE A 91 5.61 0.13 -9.48
CA ILE A 91 6.02 1.26 -8.62
C ILE A 91 6.37 0.77 -7.22
N ALA A 92 5.54 -0.08 -6.61
CA ALA A 92 5.82 -0.65 -5.29
C ALA A 92 7.12 -1.45 -5.27
N LYS A 93 7.38 -2.25 -6.33
CA LYS A 93 8.63 -2.97 -6.49
C LYS A 93 9.84 -2.03 -6.62
N LEU A 94 9.75 -0.96 -7.40
CA LEU A 94 10.83 0.03 -7.51
C LEU A 94 11.17 0.66 -6.16
N VAL A 95 10.15 0.98 -5.35
CA VAL A 95 10.35 1.47 -3.98
C VAL A 95 11.02 0.40 -3.12
N TYR A 96 10.53 -0.84 -3.13
CA TYR A 96 11.15 -1.96 -2.41
C TYR A 96 12.62 -2.13 -2.78
N ASP A 97 12.95 -2.26 -4.07
CA ASP A 97 14.31 -2.47 -4.55
C ASP A 97 15.25 -1.32 -4.14
N SER A 98 14.74 -0.08 -4.09
CA SER A 98 15.52 1.11 -3.70
C SER A 98 15.87 1.16 -2.22
N TYR A 99 15.04 0.58 -1.35
CA TYR A 99 15.27 0.55 0.11
C TYR A 99 15.79 -0.79 0.62
N SER A 100 15.80 -1.82 -0.24
CA SER A 100 16.31 -3.16 0.08
C SER A 100 17.67 -3.47 -0.55
N ALA A 101 18.21 -2.58 -1.38
CA ALA A 101 19.60 -2.65 -1.79
C ALA A 101 20.54 -2.38 -0.60
N PRO A 102 21.66 -3.12 -0.48
CA PRO A 102 22.66 -2.89 0.58
C PRO A 102 23.39 -1.55 0.46
#